data_AF-A0AA38Y448-F1
#
_entry.id   AF-A0AA38Y448-F1
#
_cell.length_a   1.000
_cell.length_b   1.000
_cell.length_c   1.000
_cell.angle_alpha   90.00
_cell.angle_beta   90.00
_cell.angle_gamma   90.00
#
_symmetry.space_group_name_H-M   'P 1'
#
loop_
_entity.id
_entity.type
_entity.pdbx_description
1 polymer ?
#
loop_
_entity_poly.entity_id
_entity_poly.type
_entity_poly.pdbx_seq_one_letter_code
_entity_poly.pdbx_strand_id
1 'polypeptide(L)'
;MSRAGIAMLNSTLASSAVTRRWLKPIAHTSNLVNDAGRPWIIYKSTLDQNPINPVIDVYTSYGSLGLYSSYLGLVPDYNVGFVILAADEVAAADLNVHVDVVADVLLPELEKAALSQAEYVYSGEYRSNNLTASLIIEDPDDLPGLSVSNITVGSTDIREELARLMGTSPSALSIRLYPTDLTEKISSGETRIAFRAVFQDQDAPIDAGTPTCVTWLSVDALNYNGKPLDLFIFNVTKETTSVEIPALNLEMTKRAK
;
A
#
# COMPACT_ATOMS: atom_id res chain seq x y z
N MET A 1 -1.02 -11.66 25.19
CA MET A 1 -0.49 -10.66 24.26
C MET A 1 -1.10 -10.74 22.86
N SER A 2 -1.23 -11.92 22.22
CA SER A 2 -1.84 -12.03 20.87
C SER A 2 -3.22 -11.36 20.73
N ARG A 3 -4.14 -11.59 21.69
CA ARG A 3 -5.45 -10.90 21.72
C ARG A 3 -5.35 -9.37 21.73
N ALA A 4 -4.33 -8.82 22.39
CA ALA A 4 -4.11 -7.38 22.42
C ALA A 4 -3.61 -6.87 21.07
N GLY A 5 -2.69 -7.58 20.41
CA GLY A 5 -2.24 -7.25 19.05
C GLY A 5 -3.38 -7.26 18.04
N ILE A 6 -4.23 -8.31 18.05
CA ILE A 6 -5.42 -8.38 17.19
C ILE A 6 -6.38 -7.22 17.47
N ALA A 7 -6.61 -6.88 18.75
CA ALA A 7 -7.44 -5.76 19.15
C ALA A 7 -6.89 -4.40 18.65
N MET A 8 -5.57 -4.23 18.68
CA MET A 8 -4.88 -3.04 18.17
C MET A 8 -5.03 -2.93 16.65
N LEU A 9 -4.68 -3.98 15.90
CA LEU A 9 -4.78 -4.00 14.44
C LEU A 9 -6.22 -3.76 13.95
N ASN A 10 -7.20 -4.41 14.60
CA ASN A 10 -8.61 -4.24 14.27
C ASN A 10 -9.27 -2.98 14.85
N SER A 11 -8.53 -2.14 15.59
CA SER A 11 -9.07 -0.93 16.23
C SER A 11 -10.32 -1.20 17.09
N THR A 12 -10.29 -2.26 17.92
CA THR A 12 -11.47 -2.67 18.68
C THR A 12 -11.74 -1.82 19.93
N LEU A 13 -10.71 -1.15 20.46
CA LEU A 13 -10.80 -0.34 21.68
C LEU A 13 -10.83 1.17 21.43
N ALA A 14 -10.42 1.61 20.24
CA ALA A 14 -10.39 3.01 19.82
C ALA A 14 -10.81 3.12 18.36
N SER A 15 -11.34 4.27 17.93
CA SER A 15 -11.67 4.46 16.52
C SER A 15 -10.45 4.24 15.62
N SER A 16 -10.65 3.74 14.40
CA SER A 16 -9.56 3.48 13.46
C SER A 16 -8.70 4.71 13.17
N ALA A 17 -9.29 5.92 13.18
CA ALA A 17 -8.54 7.17 13.04
C ALA A 17 -7.56 7.41 14.21
N VAL A 18 -7.99 7.12 15.45
CA VAL A 18 -7.14 7.23 16.64
C VAL A 18 -6.04 6.18 16.62
N THR A 19 -6.37 4.93 16.30
CA THR A 19 -5.38 3.83 16.19
C THR A 19 -4.32 4.14 15.14
N ARG A 20 -4.71 4.60 13.94
CA ARG A 20 -3.76 4.99 12.88
C ARG A 20 -2.85 6.13 13.32
N ARG A 21 -3.39 7.15 14.01
CA ARG A 21 -2.58 8.25 14.54
C ARG A 21 -1.62 7.79 15.64
N TRP A 22 -2.02 6.81 16.44
CA TRP A 22 -1.20 6.22 17.49
C TRP A 22 -0.04 5.38 16.94
N LEU A 23 -0.27 4.68 15.83
CA LEU A 23 0.73 3.95 15.05
C LEU A 23 1.49 4.87 14.08
N LYS A 24 1.75 6.14 14.43
CA LYS A 24 2.70 6.98 13.67
C LYS A 24 3.95 7.23 14.49
N PRO A 25 5.12 7.33 13.84
CA PRO A 25 6.34 7.74 14.53
C PRO A 25 6.16 9.15 15.11
N ILE A 26 6.75 9.37 16.28
CA ILE A 26 6.80 10.70 16.93
C ILE A 26 8.14 11.39 16.74
N ALA A 27 9.20 10.62 16.49
CA ALA A 27 10.52 11.11 16.20
C ALA A 27 11.29 10.09 15.35
N HIS A 28 12.01 10.59 14.36
CA HIS A 28 13.03 9.82 13.67
C HIS A 28 14.30 9.76 14.51
N THR A 29 15.04 8.67 14.43
CA THR A 29 16.36 8.56 15.07
C THR A 29 17.46 8.93 14.07
N SER A 30 18.72 9.00 14.53
CA SER A 30 19.87 9.12 13.64
C SER A 30 20.16 7.84 12.84
N ASN A 31 19.40 6.76 13.08
CA ASN A 31 19.45 5.53 12.32
C ASN A 31 18.24 5.49 11.38
N LEU A 32 18.52 5.46 10.07
CA LEU A 32 17.49 5.49 9.02
C LEU A 32 16.52 4.31 9.06
N VAL A 33 16.86 3.21 9.74
CA VAL A 33 15.98 2.03 9.85
C VAL A 33 15.23 1.96 11.18
N ASN A 34 15.28 3.01 12.00
CA ASN A 34 14.64 3.04 13.32
C ASN A 34 13.96 4.38 13.64
N ASP A 35 12.69 4.31 14.05
CA ASP A 35 11.92 5.43 14.58
C ASP A 35 11.42 5.15 16.01
N ALA A 36 11.12 6.23 16.73
CA ALA A 36 10.45 6.16 18.03
C ALA A 36 8.97 6.58 17.90
N GLY A 37 8.08 5.81 18.51
CA GLY A 37 6.63 6.02 18.56
C GLY A 37 6.12 6.18 20.00
N ARG A 38 4.83 5.88 20.23
CA ARG A 38 4.20 5.90 21.57
C ARG A 38 3.56 4.55 21.88
N PRO A 39 4.15 3.63 22.67
CA PRO A 39 5.52 3.57 23.17
C PRO A 39 6.45 2.78 22.22
N TRP A 40 6.13 2.76 20.92
CA TRP A 40 6.71 1.84 19.95
C TRP A 40 8.20 2.11 19.66
N ILE A 41 8.96 1.03 19.50
CA ILE A 41 10.22 1.01 18.75
C ILE A 41 9.85 0.54 17.34
N ILE A 42 10.08 1.37 16.32
CA ILE A 42 9.60 1.11 14.96
C ILE A 42 10.81 0.77 14.10
N TYR A 43 10.89 -0.48 13.67
CA TYR A 43 11.90 -0.94 12.71
C TYR A 43 11.38 -0.77 11.29
N LYS A 44 12.23 -0.30 10.39
CA LYS A 44 11.92 -0.15 8.97
C LYS A 44 12.56 -1.29 8.20
N SER A 45 11.74 -2.20 7.70
CA SER A 45 12.18 -3.25 6.79
C SER A 45 12.01 -2.78 5.35
N THR A 46 12.96 -3.11 4.48
CA THR A 46 12.83 -2.95 3.03
C THR A 46 13.24 -4.26 2.40
N LEU A 47 12.55 -4.66 1.33
CA LEU A 47 12.95 -5.82 0.56
C LEU A 47 14.40 -5.62 0.08
N ASP A 48 15.26 -6.60 0.34
CA ASP A 48 16.68 -6.60 -0.03
C ASP A 48 17.50 -5.36 0.42
N GLN A 49 17.02 -4.60 1.43
CA GLN A 49 17.67 -3.37 1.92
C GLN A 49 17.84 -2.28 0.84
N ASN A 50 17.07 -2.34 -0.26
CA ASN A 50 17.15 -1.35 -1.32
C ASN A 50 16.29 -0.12 -0.97
N PRO A 51 16.86 1.10 -0.93
CA PRO A 51 16.12 2.31 -0.59
C PRO A 51 15.01 2.70 -1.58
N ILE A 52 14.95 2.06 -2.76
CA ILE A 52 13.88 2.25 -3.75
C ILE A 52 12.66 1.37 -3.43
N ASN A 53 12.84 0.32 -2.64
CA ASN A 53 11.75 -0.58 -2.28
C ASN A 53 10.84 0.04 -1.21
N PRO A 54 9.55 -0.36 -1.18
CA PRO A 54 8.64 0.04 -0.12
C PRO A 54 9.22 -0.25 1.26
N VAL A 55 9.03 0.70 2.16
CA VAL A 55 9.40 0.57 3.57
C VAL A 55 8.21 0.00 4.34
N ILE A 56 8.43 -1.15 4.97
CA ILE A 56 7.46 -1.82 5.84
C ILE A 56 7.84 -1.50 7.30
N ASP A 57 6.96 -0.78 7.99
CA ASP A 57 7.15 -0.45 9.40
C ASP A 57 6.70 -1.61 10.31
N VAL A 58 7.59 -2.08 11.18
CA VAL A 58 7.32 -3.07 12.22
C VAL A 58 7.32 -2.39 13.58
N TYR A 59 6.13 -2.30 14.20
CA TYR A 59 5.91 -1.65 15.48
C TYR A 59 6.15 -2.64 16.61
N THR A 60 7.20 -2.40 17.39
CA THR A 60 7.64 -3.35 18.42
C THR A 60 7.59 -2.76 19.82
N SER A 61 7.36 -3.66 20.78
CA SER A 61 7.53 -3.40 22.20
C SER A 61 8.04 -4.68 22.83
N TYR A 62 9.17 -4.60 23.49
CA TYR A 62 9.79 -5.76 24.13
C TYR A 62 10.41 -5.36 25.47
N GLY A 63 10.66 -6.37 26.29
CA GLY A 63 11.21 -6.16 27.61
C GLY A 63 11.49 -7.47 28.31
N SER A 64 12.28 -7.38 29.38
CA SER A 64 12.70 -8.52 30.17
C SER A 64 12.54 -8.28 31.66
N LEU A 65 12.35 -9.36 32.41
CA LEU A 65 12.29 -9.36 33.87
C LEU A 65 12.90 -10.65 34.41
N GLY A 66 14.06 -10.55 35.07
CA GLY A 66 14.78 -11.71 35.57
C GLY A 66 15.17 -12.66 34.44
N LEU A 67 14.59 -13.86 34.46
CA LEU A 67 14.83 -14.91 33.47
C LEU A 67 13.88 -14.83 32.26
N TYR A 68 12.90 -13.93 32.27
CA TYR A 68 11.83 -13.88 31.29
C TYR A 68 12.03 -12.75 30.29
N SER A 69 11.73 -13.03 29.02
CA SER A 69 11.73 -12.05 27.92
C SER A 69 10.39 -12.08 27.18
N SER A 70 9.98 -10.91 26.69
CA SER A 70 8.77 -10.75 25.89
C SER A 70 9.02 -9.83 24.71
N TYR A 71 8.37 -10.15 23.59
CA TYR A 71 8.39 -9.37 22.36
C TYR A 71 6.99 -9.31 21.76
N LEU A 72 6.53 -8.12 21.42
CA LEU A 72 5.35 -7.87 20.62
C LEU A 72 5.77 -7.16 19.35
N GLY A 73 5.31 -7.63 18.20
CA GLY A 73 5.46 -6.93 16.92
C GLY A 73 4.12 -6.83 16.19
N LEU A 74 3.86 -5.68 15.58
CA LEU A 74 2.72 -5.43 14.72
C LEU A 74 3.21 -4.93 13.36
N VAL A 75 2.61 -5.43 12.29
CA VAL A 75 2.88 -5.03 10.91
C VAL A 75 1.54 -4.60 10.30
N PRO A 76 1.16 -3.31 10.46
CA PRO A 76 -0.16 -2.83 10.07
C PRO A 76 -0.49 -3.04 8.59
N ASP A 77 0.50 -2.89 7.71
CA ASP A 77 0.32 -2.97 6.25
C ASP A 77 -0.19 -4.34 5.79
N TYR A 78 0.23 -5.41 6.48
CA TYR A 78 -0.28 -6.77 6.22
C TYR A 78 -1.37 -7.21 7.20
N ASN A 79 -1.77 -6.35 8.15
CA ASN A 79 -2.69 -6.69 9.23
C ASN A 79 -2.26 -7.94 10.03
N VAL A 80 -0.95 -8.10 10.26
CA VAL A 80 -0.35 -9.24 10.97
C VAL A 80 0.40 -8.76 12.21
N GLY A 81 0.48 -9.62 13.21
CA GLY A 81 1.32 -9.38 14.39
C GLY A 81 1.83 -10.69 14.97
N PHE A 82 2.88 -10.59 15.79
CA PHE A 82 3.53 -11.72 16.42
C PHE A 82 3.85 -11.42 17.88
N VAL A 83 3.97 -12.50 18.65
CA VAL A 83 4.35 -12.46 20.06
C VAL A 83 5.35 -13.56 20.32
N ILE A 84 6.46 -13.19 20.95
CA ILE A 84 7.49 -14.13 21.40
C ILE A 84 7.60 -14.00 22.91
N LEU A 85 7.53 -15.13 23.61
CA LEU A 85 7.72 -15.23 25.04
C LEU A 85 8.75 -16.33 25.30
N ALA A 86 9.78 -16.02 26.06
CA ALA A 86 10.82 -16.98 26.40
C ALA A 86 11.25 -16.83 27.86
N ALA A 87 11.82 -17.90 28.38
CA ALA A 87 12.55 -17.91 29.63
C ALA A 87 13.88 -18.65 29.41
N ASP A 88 14.93 -18.22 30.09
CA ASP A 88 16.20 -18.93 30.16
C ASP A 88 16.50 -19.35 31.61
N GLU A 89 17.54 -20.13 31.83
CA GLU A 89 17.97 -20.56 33.17
C GLU A 89 18.97 -19.59 33.81
N VAL A 90 19.68 -18.80 32.99
CA VAL A 90 20.80 -17.94 33.46
C VAL A 90 20.44 -16.46 33.47
N ALA A 91 19.77 -15.96 32.43
CA ALA A 91 19.44 -14.55 32.25
C ALA A 91 18.19 -14.39 31.40
N ALA A 92 17.78 -13.15 31.12
CA ALA A 92 16.73 -12.93 30.13
C ALA A 92 17.21 -13.39 28.73
N ALA A 93 16.40 -14.23 28.06
CA ALA A 93 16.71 -14.70 26.72
C ALA A 93 16.80 -13.52 25.72
N ASP A 94 17.81 -13.54 24.84
CA ASP A 94 17.87 -12.63 23.69
C ASP A 94 16.92 -13.13 22.60
N LEU A 95 15.99 -12.27 22.20
CA LEU A 95 14.95 -12.59 21.23
C LEU A 95 15.26 -12.11 19.82
N ASN A 96 16.37 -11.40 19.59
CA ASN A 96 16.66 -10.78 18.28
C ASN A 96 16.68 -11.80 17.13
N VAL A 97 17.35 -12.94 17.30
CA VAL A 97 17.37 -14.03 16.29
C VAL A 97 15.97 -14.52 15.91
N HIS A 98 15.01 -14.50 16.84
CA HIS A 98 13.65 -14.93 16.57
C HIS A 98 12.86 -13.87 15.79
N VAL A 99 13.21 -12.60 15.99
CA VAL A 99 12.65 -11.48 15.22
C VAL A 99 13.20 -11.48 13.80
N ASP A 100 14.47 -11.84 13.60
CA ASP A 100 15.07 -12.00 12.26
C ASP A 100 14.29 -13.03 11.44
N VAL A 101 13.88 -14.16 12.04
CA VAL A 101 13.02 -15.15 11.35
C VAL A 101 11.69 -14.53 10.91
N VAL A 102 11.09 -13.66 11.71
CA VAL A 102 9.86 -12.96 11.32
C VAL A 102 10.13 -11.97 10.18
N ALA A 103 11.21 -11.20 10.27
CA ALA A 103 11.54 -10.21 9.25
C ALA A 103 11.94 -10.85 7.91
N ASP A 104 12.79 -11.87 7.94
CA ASP A 104 13.41 -12.46 6.74
C ASP A 104 12.57 -13.56 6.09
N VAL A 105 11.68 -14.21 6.86
CA VAL A 105 10.84 -15.31 6.33
C VAL A 105 9.39 -14.87 6.18
N LEU A 106 8.80 -14.25 7.20
CA LEU A 106 7.36 -13.96 7.16
C LEU A 106 7.04 -12.76 6.26
N LEU A 107 7.78 -11.65 6.37
CA LEU A 107 7.46 -10.44 5.58
C LEU A 107 7.52 -10.66 4.06
N PRO A 108 8.56 -11.32 3.49
CA PRO A 108 8.60 -11.57 2.05
C PRO A 108 7.46 -12.46 1.56
N GLU A 109 7.06 -13.46 2.35
CA GLU A 109 5.93 -14.34 1.99
C GLU A 109 4.57 -13.63 2.12
N LEU A 110 4.43 -12.72 3.09
CA LEU A 110 3.25 -11.85 3.18
C LEU A 110 3.17 -10.91 1.97
N GLU A 111 4.29 -10.33 1.54
CA GLU A 111 4.33 -9.49 0.34
C GLU A 111 3.95 -10.27 -0.91
N LYS A 112 4.53 -11.47 -1.12
CA LYS A 112 4.15 -12.35 -2.23
C LYS A 112 2.65 -12.68 -2.22
N ALA A 113 2.10 -13.00 -1.05
CA ALA A 113 0.67 -13.27 -0.90
C ALA A 113 -0.18 -12.04 -1.22
N ALA A 114 0.23 -10.85 -0.78
CA ALA A 114 -0.44 -9.59 -1.08
C ALA A 114 -0.42 -9.27 -2.58
N LEU A 115 0.72 -9.48 -3.25
CA LEU A 115 0.86 -9.31 -4.70
C LEU A 115 -0.06 -10.28 -5.47
N SER A 116 -0.07 -11.57 -5.11
CA SER A 116 -0.98 -12.54 -5.74
C SER A 116 -2.46 -12.21 -5.51
N GLN A 117 -2.82 -11.69 -4.33
CA GLN A 117 -4.18 -11.23 -4.06
C GLN A 117 -4.53 -10.00 -4.89
N ALA A 118 -3.62 -9.03 -4.99
CA ALA A 118 -3.82 -7.81 -5.77
C ALA A 118 -3.96 -8.13 -7.28
N GLU A 119 -3.15 -9.03 -7.82
CA GLU A 119 -3.28 -9.55 -9.18
C GLU A 119 -4.68 -10.13 -9.41
N TYR A 120 -5.08 -11.07 -8.54
CA TYR A 120 -6.35 -11.76 -8.66
C TYR A 120 -7.54 -10.79 -8.62
N VAL A 121 -7.52 -9.83 -7.71
CA VAL A 121 -8.62 -8.89 -7.51
C VAL A 121 -8.64 -7.81 -8.60
N TYR A 122 -7.51 -7.17 -8.90
CA TYR A 122 -7.48 -5.92 -9.65
C TYR A 122 -6.95 -6.04 -11.09
N SER A 123 -5.99 -6.92 -11.38
CA SER A 123 -5.38 -6.99 -12.72
C SER A 123 -6.33 -7.58 -13.77
N GLY A 124 -6.38 -6.98 -14.95
CA GLY A 124 -7.22 -7.42 -16.07
C GLY A 124 -7.77 -6.27 -16.91
N GLU A 125 -8.59 -6.65 -17.89
CA GLU A 125 -9.29 -5.71 -18.78
C GLU A 125 -10.65 -5.32 -18.19
N TYR A 126 -10.91 -4.02 -18.10
CA TYR A 126 -12.17 -3.44 -17.66
C TYR A 126 -12.87 -2.79 -18.85
N ARG A 127 -14.19 -2.96 -18.92
CA ARG A 127 -15.03 -2.33 -19.96
C ARG A 127 -16.26 -1.68 -19.36
N SER A 128 -16.67 -0.56 -19.94
CA SER A 128 -17.96 0.06 -19.61
C SER A 128 -19.08 -0.58 -20.44
N ASN A 129 -20.26 -0.71 -19.84
CA ASN A 129 -21.48 -1.13 -20.53
C ASN A 129 -22.20 0.03 -21.22
N ASN A 130 -21.94 1.27 -20.79
CA ASN A 130 -22.70 2.45 -21.20
C ASN A 130 -21.93 3.34 -22.18
N LEU A 131 -20.60 3.25 -22.17
CA LEU A 131 -19.70 4.07 -23.00
C LEU A 131 -18.67 3.17 -23.66
N THR A 132 -18.17 3.58 -24.83
CA THR A 132 -17.02 2.92 -25.45
C THR A 132 -15.77 3.28 -24.64
N ALA A 133 -15.49 2.56 -23.55
CA ALA A 133 -14.33 2.81 -22.72
C ALA A 133 -13.63 1.50 -22.33
N SER A 134 -12.30 1.55 -22.20
CA SER A 134 -11.48 0.45 -21.70
C SER A 134 -10.45 0.93 -20.70
N LEU A 135 -10.11 0.05 -19.77
CA LEU A 135 -8.98 0.20 -18.86
C LEU A 135 -8.26 -1.14 -18.77
N ILE A 136 -6.94 -1.14 -18.83
CA ILE A 136 -6.11 -2.34 -18.62
C ILE A 136 -5.23 -2.07 -17.42
N ILE A 137 -5.39 -2.92 -16.40
CA ILE A 137 -4.49 -3.00 -15.25
C ILE A 137 -3.63 -4.24 -15.44
N GLU A 138 -2.32 -4.07 -15.52
CA GLU A 138 -1.38 -5.16 -15.73
C GLU A 138 -1.25 -6.04 -14.48
N ASP A 139 -0.77 -7.27 -14.67
CA ASP A 139 -0.34 -8.11 -13.54
C ASP A 139 0.83 -7.41 -12.80
N PRO A 140 1.00 -7.64 -11.48
CA PRO A 140 2.05 -6.99 -10.70
C PRO A 140 3.44 -7.21 -11.29
N ASP A 141 4.24 -6.14 -11.28
CA ASP A 141 5.64 -6.15 -11.67
C ASP A 141 6.52 -5.73 -10.48
N ASP A 142 7.82 -5.53 -10.72
CA ASP A 142 8.79 -5.19 -9.67
C ASP A 142 8.62 -3.76 -9.13
N LEU A 143 7.63 -2.99 -9.59
CA LEU A 143 7.39 -1.62 -9.17
C LEU A 143 6.15 -1.52 -8.27
N PRO A 144 6.19 -0.68 -7.21
CA PRO A 144 5.05 -0.51 -6.32
C PRO A 144 3.82 0.06 -7.03
N GLY A 145 2.63 -0.42 -6.61
CA GLY A 145 1.34 0.05 -7.11
C GLY A 145 0.90 -0.63 -8.42
N LEU A 146 -0.40 -0.64 -8.68
CA LEU A 146 -0.97 -1.31 -9.84
C LEU A 146 -0.68 -0.52 -11.12
N SER A 147 -0.08 -1.15 -12.12
CA SER A 147 0.25 -0.51 -13.39
C SER A 147 -0.98 -0.40 -14.30
N VAL A 148 -1.28 0.81 -14.77
CA VAL A 148 -2.31 1.05 -15.78
C VAL A 148 -1.65 1.25 -17.13
N SER A 149 -1.74 0.26 -18.03
CA SER A 149 -1.12 0.34 -19.35
C SER A 149 -2.00 1.07 -20.37
N ASN A 150 -3.32 0.93 -20.26
CA ASN A 150 -4.26 1.51 -21.20
C ASN A 150 -5.47 2.11 -20.49
N ILE A 151 -5.91 3.28 -20.93
CA ILE A 151 -7.19 3.87 -20.57
C ILE A 151 -7.74 4.66 -21.77
N THR A 152 -8.89 4.25 -22.30
CA THR A 152 -9.52 4.88 -23.48
C THR A 152 -10.98 5.24 -23.21
N VAL A 153 -11.43 6.35 -23.80
CA VAL A 153 -12.82 6.83 -23.74
C VAL A 153 -13.23 7.34 -25.12
N GLY A 154 -14.15 6.65 -25.77
CA GLY A 154 -14.52 6.86 -27.16
C GLY A 154 -13.31 6.63 -28.07
N SER A 155 -12.91 7.69 -28.78
CA SER A 155 -11.70 7.72 -29.61
C SER A 155 -10.51 8.40 -28.91
N THR A 156 -10.63 8.74 -27.62
CA THR A 156 -9.59 9.45 -26.86
C THR A 156 -8.76 8.44 -26.08
N ASP A 157 -7.44 8.49 -26.28
CA ASP A 157 -6.47 7.81 -25.42
C ASP A 157 -6.09 8.74 -24.26
N ILE A 158 -6.48 8.38 -23.05
CA ILE A 158 -6.26 9.22 -21.87
C ILE A 158 -4.77 9.27 -21.50
N ARG A 159 -4.00 8.22 -21.80
CA ARG A 159 -2.54 8.21 -21.58
C ARG A 159 -1.86 9.20 -22.51
N GLU A 160 -2.28 9.31 -23.78
CA GLU A 160 -1.74 10.31 -24.70
C GLU A 160 -2.04 11.74 -24.23
N GLU A 161 -3.27 12.01 -23.78
CA GLU A 161 -3.65 13.33 -23.27
C GLU A 161 -2.92 13.71 -21.97
N LEU A 162 -2.75 12.76 -21.04
CA LEU A 162 -1.98 12.96 -19.82
C LEU A 162 -0.50 13.23 -20.13
N ALA A 163 0.11 12.45 -21.03
CA ALA A 163 1.50 12.65 -21.41
C ALA A 163 1.73 14.03 -22.02
N ARG A 164 0.81 14.47 -22.90
CA ARG A 164 0.82 15.82 -23.48
C ARG A 164 0.73 16.91 -22.41
N LEU A 165 -0.17 16.74 -21.43
CA LEU A 165 -0.34 17.71 -20.34
C LEU A 165 0.91 17.80 -19.45
N MET A 166 1.58 16.66 -19.22
CA MET A 166 2.80 16.58 -18.42
C MET A 166 4.06 16.98 -19.20
N GLY A 167 3.97 17.17 -20.52
CA GLY A 167 5.12 17.47 -21.36
C GLY A 167 6.09 16.30 -21.55
N THR A 168 5.61 15.06 -21.44
CA THR A 168 6.37 13.83 -21.66
C THR A 168 5.80 13.00 -22.83
N SER A 169 6.45 11.89 -23.17
CA SER A 169 5.95 10.93 -24.17
C SER A 169 4.98 9.92 -23.55
N PRO A 170 3.98 9.41 -24.29
CA PRO A 170 3.07 8.37 -23.78
C PRO A 170 3.78 7.09 -23.31
N SER A 171 4.94 6.77 -23.91
CA SER A 171 5.79 5.63 -23.55
C SER A 171 6.60 5.84 -22.28
N ALA A 172 6.93 7.09 -21.94
CA ALA A 172 7.67 7.43 -20.72
C ALA A 172 6.75 7.67 -19.51
N LEU A 173 5.45 7.83 -19.74
CA LEU A 173 4.48 8.05 -18.67
C LEU A 173 4.20 6.74 -17.91
N SER A 174 4.53 6.69 -16.62
CA SER A 174 4.03 5.68 -15.69
C SER A 174 2.71 6.14 -15.05
N ILE A 175 1.73 5.24 -14.97
CA ILE A 175 0.47 5.46 -14.28
C ILE A 175 0.30 4.33 -13.27
N ARG A 176 0.40 4.65 -11.97
CA ARG A 176 0.37 3.66 -10.89
C ARG A 176 -0.74 3.95 -9.90
N LEU A 177 -1.59 2.97 -9.62
CA LEU A 177 -2.67 3.09 -8.63
C LEU A 177 -2.18 2.63 -7.26
N TYR A 178 -2.33 3.49 -6.25
CA TYR A 178 -2.01 3.20 -4.85
C TYR A 178 -3.28 3.25 -3.99
N PRO A 179 -3.49 2.28 -3.08
CA PRO A 179 -4.62 2.31 -2.16
C PRO A 179 -4.48 3.46 -1.17
N THR A 180 -5.62 3.99 -0.70
CA THR A 180 -5.67 5.11 0.27
C THR A 180 -6.03 4.69 1.70
N ASP A 181 -6.21 3.39 1.94
CA ASP A 181 -6.83 2.81 3.14
C ASP A 181 -8.24 3.35 3.46
N LEU A 182 -8.85 4.09 2.53
CA LEU A 182 -10.24 4.49 2.60
C LEU A 182 -11.10 3.37 2.03
N THR A 183 -11.68 2.59 2.94
CA THR A 183 -12.54 1.46 2.62
C THR A 183 -13.92 1.65 3.22
N GLU A 184 -14.95 1.46 2.40
CA GLU A 184 -16.35 1.44 2.82
C GLU A 184 -16.92 0.03 2.56
N LYS A 185 -17.41 -0.63 3.61
CA LYS A 185 -18.12 -1.92 3.49
C LYS A 185 -19.61 -1.65 3.41
N ILE A 186 -20.22 -2.00 2.29
CA ILE A 186 -21.66 -1.85 2.08
C ILE A 186 -22.37 -3.09 2.59
N SER A 187 -23.58 -2.92 3.15
CA SER A 187 -24.41 -4.01 3.69
C SER A 187 -24.73 -5.11 2.68
N SER A 188 -24.63 -4.84 1.38
CA SER A 188 -24.78 -5.80 0.28
C SER A 188 -23.62 -6.81 0.17
N GLY A 189 -22.53 -6.63 0.92
CA GLY A 189 -21.31 -7.44 0.83
C GLY A 189 -20.26 -6.86 -0.11
N GLU A 190 -20.54 -5.73 -0.75
CA GLU A 190 -19.61 -4.97 -1.57
C GLU A 190 -18.62 -4.19 -0.69
N THR A 191 -17.36 -4.15 -1.12
CA THR A 191 -16.32 -3.33 -0.48
C THR A 191 -15.82 -2.30 -1.48
N ARG A 192 -16.01 -1.01 -1.16
CA ARG A 192 -15.50 0.10 -1.95
C ARG A 192 -14.15 0.54 -1.43
N ILE A 193 -13.16 0.66 -2.30
CA ILE A 193 -11.77 0.99 -1.94
C ILE A 193 -11.29 2.10 -2.85
N ALA A 194 -10.91 3.24 -2.27
CA ALA A 194 -10.39 4.36 -3.03
C ALA A 194 -8.88 4.20 -3.27
N PHE A 195 -8.47 4.43 -4.51
CA PHE A 195 -7.10 4.46 -4.98
C PHE A 195 -6.77 5.83 -5.58
N ARG A 196 -5.49 6.20 -5.50
CA ARG A 196 -4.94 7.37 -6.20
C ARG A 196 -3.99 6.93 -7.29
N ALA A 197 -4.17 7.47 -8.49
CA ALA A 197 -3.19 7.36 -9.55
C ALA A 197 -2.05 8.36 -9.31
N VAL A 198 -0.82 7.87 -9.35
CA VAL A 198 0.37 8.73 -9.43
C VAL A 198 0.89 8.65 -10.86
N PHE A 199 1.09 9.83 -11.43
CA PHE A 199 1.62 10.00 -12.78
C PHE A 199 3.09 10.38 -12.69
N GLN A 200 3.96 9.64 -13.36
CA GLN A 200 5.41 9.86 -13.32
C GLN A 200 5.99 9.83 -14.72
N ASP A 201 6.83 10.81 -15.04
CA ASP A 201 7.71 10.78 -16.20
C ASP A 201 8.93 9.91 -15.86
N GLN A 202 9.06 8.75 -16.49
CA GLN A 202 10.16 7.82 -16.25
C GLN A 202 11.47 8.27 -16.92
N ASP A 203 11.39 9.19 -17.89
CA ASP A 203 12.56 9.77 -18.56
C ASP A 203 13.07 11.04 -17.86
N ALA A 204 12.43 11.44 -16.75
CA ALA A 204 12.84 12.60 -15.98
C ALA A 204 14.31 12.46 -15.50
N PRO A 205 15.12 13.52 -15.63
CA PRO A 205 16.54 13.46 -15.28
C PRO A 205 16.73 13.18 -13.78
N ILE A 206 17.66 12.28 -13.46
CA ILE A 206 18.03 11.95 -12.09
C ILE A 206 18.91 13.07 -11.51
N ASP A 207 18.53 13.61 -10.35
CA ASP A 207 19.24 14.69 -9.66
C ASP A 207 20.53 14.21 -8.97
N ALA A 208 21.56 13.89 -9.74
CA ALA A 208 22.90 13.51 -9.23
C ALA A 208 22.88 12.43 -8.13
N GLY A 209 21.91 11.50 -8.18
CA GLY A 209 21.72 10.43 -7.18
C GLY A 209 20.97 10.85 -5.91
N THR A 210 20.47 12.08 -5.84
CA THR A 210 19.57 12.54 -4.78
C THR A 210 18.18 11.96 -5.02
N PRO A 211 17.54 11.30 -4.02
CA PRO A 211 16.19 10.78 -4.15
C PRO A 211 15.17 11.92 -4.09
N THR A 212 15.02 12.67 -5.19
CA THR A 212 14.12 13.83 -5.31
C THR A 212 12.73 13.47 -5.85
N CYS A 213 12.46 12.19 -6.08
CA CYS A 213 11.14 11.73 -6.54
C CYS A 213 10.06 12.10 -5.51
N VAL A 214 9.30 13.14 -5.82
CA VAL A 214 8.20 13.68 -5.00
C VAL A 214 6.88 13.67 -5.77
N THR A 215 6.68 12.66 -6.62
CA THR A 215 5.47 12.50 -7.45
C THR A 215 4.17 12.46 -6.62
N TRP A 216 4.26 12.10 -5.34
CA TRP A 216 3.15 12.17 -4.39
C TRP A 216 2.64 13.61 -4.14
N LEU A 217 3.40 14.66 -4.45
CA LEU A 217 2.96 16.06 -4.32
C LEU A 217 1.90 16.47 -5.36
N SER A 218 1.81 15.76 -6.49
CA SER A 218 0.86 16.09 -7.58
C SER A 218 -0.44 15.28 -7.50
N VAL A 219 -0.61 14.46 -6.46
CA VAL A 219 -1.87 13.82 -6.15
C VAL A 219 -2.93 14.91 -5.97
N ASP A 220 -4.09 14.76 -6.62
CA ASP A 220 -5.20 15.74 -6.68
C ASP A 220 -4.92 17.00 -7.52
N ALA A 221 -3.80 17.08 -8.23
CA ALA A 221 -3.49 18.27 -9.03
C ALA A 221 -4.40 18.40 -10.27
N LEU A 222 -4.76 17.28 -10.88
CA LEU A 222 -5.55 17.25 -12.11
C LEU A 222 -7.02 17.00 -11.80
N ASN A 223 -7.86 18.01 -12.04
CA ASN A 223 -9.29 17.95 -11.78
C ASN A 223 -10.09 18.17 -13.06
N TYR A 224 -11.19 17.43 -13.21
CA TYR A 224 -12.18 17.62 -14.27
C TYR A 224 -13.57 17.72 -13.66
N ASN A 225 -14.29 18.81 -13.94
CA ASN A 225 -15.60 19.12 -13.33
C ASN A 225 -15.62 19.05 -11.78
N GLY A 226 -14.53 19.51 -11.14
CA GLY A 226 -14.42 19.53 -9.68
C GLY A 226 -14.19 18.16 -9.04
N LYS A 227 -13.77 17.15 -9.83
CA LYS A 227 -13.40 15.83 -9.35
C LYS A 227 -11.96 15.47 -9.76
N PRO A 228 -11.19 14.80 -8.89
CA PRO A 228 -9.84 14.34 -9.22
C PRO A 228 -9.82 13.31 -10.35
N LEU A 229 -8.98 13.56 -11.37
CA LEU A 229 -8.72 12.61 -12.46
C LEU A 229 -7.91 11.40 -12.00
N ASP A 230 -7.22 11.52 -10.87
CA ASP A 230 -6.43 10.47 -10.28
C ASP A 230 -7.22 9.62 -9.25
N LEU A 231 -8.52 9.85 -9.08
CA LEU A 231 -9.34 9.03 -8.17
C LEU A 231 -9.97 7.84 -8.90
N PHE A 232 -9.63 6.64 -8.43
CA PHE A 232 -10.20 5.37 -8.86
C PHE A 232 -10.88 4.73 -7.66
N ILE A 233 -12.15 4.35 -7.78
CA ILE A 233 -12.88 3.68 -6.70
C ILE A 233 -13.20 2.27 -7.17
N PHE A 234 -12.55 1.28 -6.57
CA PHE A 234 -12.86 -0.12 -6.85
C PHE A 234 -14.03 -0.58 -6.00
N ASN A 235 -14.99 -1.24 -6.63
CA ASN A 235 -16.08 -1.94 -5.95
C ASN A 235 -15.82 -3.44 -6.10
N VAL A 236 -15.50 -4.10 -4.99
CA VAL A 236 -15.10 -5.51 -4.96
C VAL A 236 -16.20 -6.33 -4.29
N THR A 237 -16.65 -7.37 -4.98
CA THR A 237 -17.54 -8.42 -4.46
C THR A 237 -16.81 -9.77 -4.46
N LYS A 238 -17.51 -10.87 -4.12
CA LYS A 238 -16.90 -12.21 -4.23
C LYS A 238 -16.77 -12.66 -5.69
N GLU A 239 -17.61 -12.14 -6.56
CA GLU A 239 -17.75 -12.60 -7.95
C GLU A 239 -17.18 -11.61 -8.96
N THR A 240 -17.16 -10.32 -8.64
CA THR A 240 -16.83 -9.25 -9.59
C THR A 240 -15.99 -8.15 -8.95
N THR A 241 -15.17 -7.53 -9.79
CA THR A 241 -14.49 -6.26 -9.50
C THR A 241 -14.94 -5.24 -10.53
N SER A 242 -15.42 -4.07 -10.10
CA SER A 242 -15.64 -2.92 -10.96
C SER A 242 -14.83 -1.72 -10.48
N VAL A 243 -14.69 -0.71 -11.34
CA VAL A 243 -13.97 0.52 -11.04
C VAL A 243 -14.76 1.72 -11.54
N GLU A 244 -14.90 2.70 -10.67
CA GLU A 244 -15.43 4.02 -10.99
C GLU A 244 -14.27 5.01 -11.16
N ILE A 245 -14.36 5.86 -12.19
CA ILE A 245 -13.49 7.02 -12.37
C ILE A 245 -14.40 8.26 -12.33
N PRO A 246 -14.63 8.85 -11.14
CA PRO A 246 -15.68 9.85 -10.96
C PRO A 246 -15.53 11.08 -11.84
N ALA A 247 -14.31 11.52 -12.09
CA ALA A 247 -14.00 12.65 -12.95
C ALA A 247 -14.45 12.41 -14.40
N LEU A 248 -14.38 11.19 -14.90
CA LEU A 248 -14.78 10.85 -16.26
C LEU A 248 -16.24 10.38 -16.35
N ASN A 249 -16.96 10.32 -15.22
CA ASN A 249 -18.29 9.70 -15.12
C ASN A 249 -18.30 8.27 -15.72
N LEU A 250 -17.24 7.51 -15.45
CA LEU A 250 -17.07 6.16 -15.96
C LEU A 250 -17.26 5.15 -14.84
N GLU A 251 -17.95 4.07 -15.20
CA GLU A 251 -18.00 2.84 -14.45
C GLU A 251 -17.67 1.69 -15.41
N MET A 252 -16.75 0.82 -15.01
CA MET A 252 -16.27 -0.29 -15.81
C MET A 252 -16.18 -1.56 -14.98
N THR A 253 -16.55 -2.69 -15.56
CA THR A 253 -16.46 -4.00 -14.90
C THR A 253 -15.30 -4.81 -15.46
N LYS A 254 -14.55 -5.48 -14.59
CA LYS A 254 -13.49 -6.41 -14.94
C LYS A 254 -14.07 -7.56 -15.76
N ARG A 255 -13.46 -7.89 -16.89
CA ARG A 255 -13.80 -9.08 -17.67
C ARG A 255 -13.25 -10.33 -16.99
N ALA A 256 -13.98 -11.43 -17.10
CA ALA A 256 -13.45 -12.73 -16.72
C ALA A 256 -12.19 -13.02 -17.55
N LYS A 257 -11.11 -13.46 -16.88
CA LYS A 257 -9.91 -14.04 -17.53
C LYS A 257 -10.30 -15.29 -18.31
#